data_AF-A0ABC9F0U3-F1
#
_entry.id   AF-A0ABC9F0U3-F1
#
_cell.length_a   1.000
_cell.length_b   1.000
_cell.length_c   1.000
_cell.angle_alpha   90.00
_cell.angle_beta   90.00
_cell.angle_gamma   90.00
#
_symmetry.space_group_name_H-M   'P 1'
#
loop_
_entity.id
_entity.type
_entity.pdbx_description
1 polymer ?
#
loop_
_entity_poly.entity_id
_entity_poly.type
_entity_poly.pdbx_seq_one_letter_code
_entity_poly.pdbx_strand_id
1 'polypeptide(L)'
;MASKQSLLLVLAAVAACLLLLPAASAATSVEYCNKGKKYPVKVRGVEIVPDPVQPGQPATFNITASTETTCPATGNFVLSHGQTLPGFTPPGSYTIIMKMLGDNNEELSCISFGFSIGFVASS
;
A
#
# COMPACT_ATOMS: atom_id res chain seq x y z
N MET A 1 -22.66 43.48 -12.34
CA MET A 1 -23.65 42.40 -12.09
C MET A 1 -22.99 41.09 -12.46
N ALA A 2 -22.29 40.47 -11.51
CA ALA A 2 -21.68 39.16 -11.73
C ALA A 2 -22.84 38.17 -11.96
N SER A 3 -22.97 37.73 -13.20
CA SER A 3 -24.07 36.87 -13.62
C SER A 3 -24.02 35.58 -12.80
N LYS A 4 -25.11 35.28 -12.09
CA LYS A 4 -25.30 34.05 -11.30
C LYS A 4 -24.86 32.79 -12.05
N GLN A 5 -24.95 32.81 -13.38
CA GLN A 5 -24.54 31.74 -14.28
C GLN A 5 -23.02 31.49 -14.29
N SER A 6 -22.18 32.54 -14.22
CA SER A 6 -20.73 32.38 -14.06
C SER A 6 -20.37 31.80 -12.69
N LEU A 7 -21.11 32.19 -11.63
CA LEU A 7 -20.88 31.65 -10.29
C LEU A 7 -21.25 30.16 -10.21
N LEU A 8 -22.37 29.77 -10.83
CA LEU A 8 -22.82 28.37 -10.97
C LEU A 8 -21.82 27.50 -11.76
N LEU A 9 -21.25 28.03 -12.85
CA LEU A 9 -20.23 27.32 -13.65
C LEU A 9 -18.94 27.10 -12.86
N VAL A 10 -18.51 28.10 -12.07
CA VAL A 10 -17.32 27.97 -11.21
C VAL A 10 -17.55 26.95 -10.09
N LEU A 11 -18.73 26.96 -9.45
CA LEU A 11 -19.11 25.98 -8.44
C LEU A 11 -19.13 24.55 -9.00
N ALA A 12 -19.67 24.36 -10.20
CA ALA A 12 -19.71 23.06 -10.87
C ALA A 12 -18.29 22.55 -11.23
N ALA A 13 -17.41 23.43 -11.71
CA ALA A 13 -16.03 23.08 -12.05
C ALA A 13 -15.21 22.68 -10.80
N VAL A 14 -15.39 23.37 -9.67
CA VAL A 14 -14.72 23.04 -8.41
C VAL A 14 -15.23 21.70 -7.84
N ALA A 15 -16.54 21.43 -7.92
CA ALA A 15 -17.12 20.17 -7.47
C ALA A 15 -16.66 18.97 -8.33
N ALA A 16 -16.56 19.15 -9.65
CA ALA A 16 -16.03 18.12 -10.55
C ALA A 16 -14.53 17.82 -10.30
N CYS A 17 -13.75 18.83 -9.91
CA CYS A 17 -12.34 18.65 -9.57
C CYS A 17 -12.17 17.87 -8.25
N LEU A 18 -13.09 18.03 -7.29
CA LEU A 18 -13.10 17.26 -6.04
C LEU A 18 -13.34 15.76 -6.25
N LEU A 19 -14.11 15.39 -7.28
CA LEU A 19 -14.44 14.00 -7.63
C LEU A 19 -13.32 13.28 -8.39
N LEU A 20 -12.35 14.04 -8.93
CA LEU A 20 -11.22 13.51 -9.71
C LEU A 20 -9.95 13.34 -8.87
N LEU A 21 -9.95 13.71 -7.59
CA LEU A 21 -8.80 13.47 -6.73
C LEU A 21 -8.68 11.97 -6.46
N PRO A 22 -7.56 11.33 -6.86
CA PRO A 22 -7.24 9.99 -6.40
C PRO A 22 -7.24 10.02 -4.88
N ALA A 23 -7.97 9.09 -4.25
CA ALA A 23 -7.87 8.90 -2.82
C ALA A 23 -6.39 8.71 -2.49
N ALA A 24 -5.81 9.65 -1.74
CA ALA A 24 -4.42 9.55 -1.32
C ALA A 24 -4.31 8.33 -0.42
N SER A 25 -3.84 7.20 -0.97
CA SER A 25 -3.61 5.99 -0.21
C SER A 25 -2.62 6.31 0.90
N ALA A 26 -3.02 6.08 2.14
CA ALA A 26 -2.14 6.24 3.27
C ALA A 26 -1.07 5.13 3.20
N ALA A 27 0.18 5.51 2.94
CA ALA A 27 1.28 4.58 3.04
C ALA A 27 1.36 4.08 4.48
N THR A 28 1.31 2.76 4.67
CA THR A 28 1.41 2.13 5.97
C THR A 28 2.85 2.23 6.48
N SER A 29 3.01 2.64 7.75
CA SER A 29 4.33 2.64 8.41
C SER A 29 4.85 1.22 8.56
N VAL A 30 6.09 0.99 8.16
CA VAL A 30 6.78 -0.29 8.26
C VAL A 30 7.69 -0.32 9.49
N GLU A 31 7.76 -1.46 10.18
CA GLU A 31 8.72 -1.71 11.24
C GLU A 31 9.74 -2.77 10.79
N TYR A 32 11.03 -2.52 10.99
CA TYR A 32 12.04 -3.53 10.65
C TYR A 32 12.13 -4.60 11.74
N CYS A 33 12.18 -5.86 11.33
CA CYS A 33 12.19 -7.01 12.24
C CYS A 33 13.37 -7.00 13.23
N ASN A 34 14.52 -6.45 12.83
CA ASN A 34 15.70 -6.32 13.68
C ASN A 34 16.23 -4.88 13.63
N LYS A 35 16.03 -4.17 14.74
CA LYS A 35 16.48 -2.79 14.94
C LYS A 35 18.00 -2.79 15.16
N GLY A 36 18.75 -2.51 14.09
CA GLY A 36 20.21 -2.45 14.10
C GLY A 36 20.88 -3.20 12.95
N LYS A 37 20.16 -4.14 12.32
CA LYS A 37 20.65 -4.81 11.12
C LYS A 37 20.65 -3.87 9.92
N LYS A 38 21.77 -3.81 9.20
CA LYS A 38 21.90 -3.07 7.95
C LYS A 38 21.40 -3.91 6.78
N TYR A 39 20.12 -3.77 6.44
CA TYR A 39 19.54 -4.38 5.25
C TYR A 39 20.02 -3.69 3.97
N PRO A 40 20.44 -4.42 2.93
CA PRO A 40 20.78 -3.83 1.63
C PRO A 40 19.57 -3.24 0.91
N VAL A 41 18.37 -3.81 1.10
CA VAL A 41 17.12 -3.27 0.56
C VAL A 41 16.38 -2.50 1.66
N LYS A 42 16.13 -1.21 1.41
CA LYS A 42 15.40 -0.30 2.29
C LYS A 42 13.97 -0.12 1.82
N VAL A 43 13.01 -0.56 2.61
CA VAL A 43 11.59 -0.29 2.42
C VAL A 43 11.24 1.09 2.98
N ARG A 44 10.52 1.87 2.17
CA ARG A 44 10.00 3.20 2.52
C ARG A 44 8.54 3.17 2.98
N GLY A 45 7.75 2.26 2.42
CA GLY A 45 6.35 2.11 2.77
C GLY A 45 5.68 0.96 2.04
N VAL A 46 4.51 0.57 2.53
CA VAL A 46 3.61 -0.39 1.89
C VAL A 46 2.28 0.31 1.65
N GLU A 47 1.76 0.17 0.44
CA GLU A 47 0.39 0.55 0.10
C GLU A 47 -0.40 -0.73 -0.13
N ILE A 48 -1.63 -0.78 0.38
CA ILE A 48 -2.50 -1.95 0.33
C ILE A 48 -3.81 -1.54 -0.33
N VAL A 49 -4.22 -2.25 -1.38
CA VAL A 49 -5.43 -1.93 -2.14
C VAL A 49 -6.29 -3.19 -2.30
N PRO A 50 -7.54 -3.21 -1.81
CA PRO A 50 -8.20 -2.19 -0.99
C PRO A 50 -7.73 -2.20 0.49
N ASP A 51 -7.90 -1.07 1.18
CA ASP A 51 -7.75 -0.95 2.64
C ASP A 51 -9.10 -0.47 3.24
N PRO A 52 -9.79 -1.26 4.08
CA PRO A 52 -9.40 -2.58 4.58
C PRO A 52 -9.50 -3.68 3.50
N VAL A 53 -8.66 -4.70 3.63
CA VAL A 53 -8.64 -5.85 2.73
C VAL A 53 -9.95 -6.63 2.84
N GLN A 54 -10.51 -7.06 1.71
CA GLN A 54 -11.75 -7.81 1.68
C GLN A 54 -11.51 -9.33 1.57
N PRO A 55 -12.09 -10.15 2.47
CA PRO A 55 -12.08 -11.60 2.35
C PRO A 55 -12.61 -12.09 0.99
N GLY A 56 -11.95 -13.07 0.40
CA GLY A 56 -12.35 -13.67 -0.88
C GLY A 56 -12.08 -12.80 -2.12
N GLN A 57 -11.60 -11.56 -1.94
CA GLN A 57 -11.25 -10.64 -3.02
C GLN A 57 -9.73 -10.47 -3.15
N PRO A 58 -9.24 -10.10 -4.35
CA PRO A 58 -7.83 -9.81 -4.54
C PRO A 58 -7.43 -8.52 -3.81
N ALA A 59 -6.36 -8.59 -3.03
CA ALA A 59 -5.67 -7.45 -2.47
C ALA A 59 -4.28 -7.32 -3.10
N THR A 60 -3.88 -6.09 -3.40
CA THR A 60 -2.55 -5.77 -3.93
C THR A 60 -1.73 -5.09 -2.85
N PHE A 61 -0.50 -5.57 -2.66
CA PHE A 61 0.51 -4.98 -1.79
C PHE A 61 1.58 -4.34 -2.65
N ASN A 62 1.69 -3.03 -2.60
CA ASN A 62 2.70 -2.23 -3.29
C ASN A 62 3.78 -1.81 -2.31
N ILE A 63 4.96 -2.40 -2.41
CA ILE A 63 6.08 -2.12 -1.53
C ILE A 63 7.04 -1.17 -2.23
N THR A 64 7.18 0.04 -1.70
CA THR A 64 8.16 1.00 -2.19
C THR A 64 9.50 0.75 -1.50
N ALA A 65 10.53 0.42 -2.27
CA ALA A 65 11.85 0.08 -1.75
C ALA A 65 12.97 0.77 -2.54
N SER A 66 14.18 0.69 -1.99
CA SER A 66 15.39 1.24 -2.59
C SER A 66 16.62 0.43 -2.22
N THR A 67 17.60 0.39 -3.11
CA THR A 67 18.90 -0.24 -2.86
C THR A 67 20.02 0.62 -3.40
N GLU A 68 21.07 0.74 -2.58
CA GLU A 68 22.30 1.48 -2.89
C GLU A 68 23.39 0.57 -3.46
N THR A 69 23.22 -0.75 -3.35
CA THR A 69 24.14 -1.74 -3.90
C THR A 69 23.64 -2.29 -5.24
N THR A 70 24.57 -2.77 -6.05
CA THR A 70 24.33 -3.49 -7.31
C THR A 70 23.74 -4.89 -7.02
N CYS A 71 22.55 -4.94 -6.42
CA CYS A 71 21.60 -6.03 -6.65
C CYS A 71 20.94 -5.77 -8.03
N PRO A 72 20.24 -6.70 -8.71
CA PRO A 72 19.89 -6.57 -10.14
C PRO A 72 19.08 -5.31 -10.54
N ALA A 73 18.61 -4.51 -9.57
CA ALA A 73 18.19 -3.13 -9.76
C ALA A 73 18.94 -2.20 -8.78
N THR A 74 19.29 -0.98 -9.20
CA THR A 74 19.83 0.08 -8.33
C THR A 74 18.86 1.26 -8.31
N GLY A 75 18.66 1.89 -7.15
CA GLY A 75 17.74 3.02 -7.00
C GLY A 75 16.38 2.66 -6.41
N ASN A 76 15.38 3.51 -6.63
CA ASN A 76 14.02 3.33 -6.11
C ASN A 76 13.20 2.43 -7.03
N PHE A 77 12.45 1.49 -6.45
CA PHE A 77 11.58 0.58 -7.18
C PHE A 77 10.33 0.24 -6.36
N VAL A 78 9.31 -0.28 -7.03
CA VAL A 78 8.07 -0.76 -6.42
C VAL A 78 7.92 -2.25 -6.71
N LEU A 79 7.69 -3.05 -5.66
CA LEU A 79 7.29 -4.45 -5.78
C LEU A 79 5.78 -4.53 -5.61
N SER A 80 5.05 -4.95 -6.64
CA SER A 80 3.60 -5.10 -6.61
C SER A 80 3.23 -6.58 -6.55
N HIS A 81 2.59 -7.02 -5.48
CA HIS A 81 2.16 -8.40 -5.30
C HIS A 81 0.66 -8.48 -5.03
N GLY A 82 -0.06 -9.20 -5.90
CA GLY A 82 -1.48 -9.50 -5.72
C GLY A 82 -1.69 -10.82 -4.97
N GLN A 83 -2.58 -10.84 -3.98
CA GLN A 83 -2.99 -12.04 -3.27
C GLN A 83 -4.48 -12.01 -2.94
N THR A 84 -5.16 -13.12 -3.21
CA THR A 84 -6.56 -13.31 -2.79
C THR A 84 -6.57 -14.02 -1.45
N LEU A 85 -7.11 -13.36 -0.42
CA LEU A 85 -7.31 -13.99 0.87
C LEU A 85 -8.53 -14.92 0.83
N PRO A 86 -8.55 -16.02 1.60
CA PRO A 86 -9.73 -16.87 1.67
C PRO A 86 -10.99 -16.10 2.11
N GLY A 87 -12.16 -16.52 1.62
CA GLY A 87 -13.44 -15.87 1.99
C GLY A 87 -13.83 -16.04 3.46
N PHE A 88 -13.28 -17.04 4.14
CA PHE A 88 -13.52 -17.32 5.56
C PHE A 88 -12.55 -16.60 6.50
N THR A 89 -11.72 -15.69 5.97
CA THR A 89 -10.78 -14.93 6.80
C THR A 89 -11.55 -13.99 7.73
N PRO A 90 -11.36 -14.10 9.06
CA PRO A 90 -12.08 -13.25 10.00
C PRO A 90 -11.71 -11.76 9.83
N PRO A 91 -12.62 -10.85 10.22
CA PRO A 91 -12.33 -9.43 10.29
C PRO A 91 -11.45 -9.13 11.51
N GLY A 92 -10.62 -8.09 11.40
CA GLY A 92 -9.72 -7.68 12.47
C GLY A 92 -8.43 -7.04 11.95
N SER A 93 -7.51 -6.76 12.88
CA SER A 93 -6.19 -6.22 12.55
C SER A 93 -5.16 -7.34 12.54
N TYR A 94 -4.34 -7.36 11.49
CA TYR A 94 -3.35 -8.38 11.21
C TYR A 94 -1.99 -7.72 10.97
N THR A 95 -0.93 -8.45 11.30
CA THR A 95 0.45 -8.02 11.02
C THR A 95 1.09 -9.01 10.06
N ILE A 96 1.50 -8.55 8.89
CA ILE A 96 2.35 -9.32 7.98
C ILE A 96 3.80 -9.10 8.37
N ILE A 97 4.58 -10.18 8.38
CA ILE A 97 6.04 -10.14 8.37
C ILE A 97 6.48 -10.52 6.97
N MET A 98 7.15 -9.60 6.28
CA MET A 98 7.67 -9.80 4.94
C MET A 98 9.20 -9.90 4.99
N LYS A 99 9.72 -11.00 4.45
CA LYS A 99 11.15 -11.23 4.26
C LYS A 99 11.46 -11.26 2.77
N MET A 100 12.36 -10.38 2.34
CA MET A 100 12.92 -10.40 1.00
C MET A 100 14.21 -11.20 1.05
N LEU A 101 14.26 -12.31 0.32
CA LEU A 101 15.43 -13.18 0.25
C LEU A 101 16.10 -13.01 -1.12
N GLY A 102 17.43 -13.08 -1.13
CA GLY A 102 18.22 -13.21 -2.35
C GLY A 102 18.35 -14.67 -2.77
N ASP A 103 19.09 -14.90 -3.85
CA ASP A 103 19.25 -16.23 -4.46
C ASP A 103 19.93 -17.25 -3.53
N ASN A 104 20.75 -16.79 -2.58
CA ASN A 104 21.44 -17.63 -1.60
C ASN A 104 20.69 -17.71 -0.26
N ASN A 105 19.40 -17.39 -0.23
CA ASN A 105 18.57 -17.26 0.98
C ASN A 105 19.08 -16.21 1.97
N GLU A 106 19.96 -15.31 1.54
CA GLU A 106 20.37 -14.17 2.34
C GLU A 106 19.21 -13.18 2.48
N GLU A 107 19.04 -12.64 3.68
CA GLU A 107 17.95 -11.72 3.97
C GLU A 107 18.31 -10.30 3.49
N LEU A 108 17.72 -9.91 2.37
CA LEU A 108 17.89 -8.59 1.75
C LEU A 108 17.10 -7.50 2.50
N SER A 109 15.94 -7.85 3.05
CA SER A 109 15.14 -7.00 3.92
C SER A 109 14.19 -7.82 4.79
N CYS A 110 13.87 -7.34 5.99
CA CYS A 110 12.80 -7.90 6.82
C CYS A 110 12.02 -6.76 7.46
N ILE A 111 10.73 -6.69 7.14
CA ILE A 111 9.80 -5.71 7.70
C ILE A 111 8.52 -6.37 8.19
N SER A 112 7.81 -5.69 9.08
CA SER A 112 6.46 -5.99 9.49
C SER A 112 5.58 -4.76 9.32
N PHE A 113 4.34 -4.96 8.91
CA PHE A 113 3.35 -3.89 8.78
C PHE A 113 1.96 -4.42 9.14
N GLY A 114 1.15 -3.55 9.72
CA GLY A 114 -0.22 -3.85 10.12
C GLY A 114 -1.20 -3.53 9.00
N PHE A 115 -2.26 -4.31 8.86
CA PHE A 115 -3.38 -4.04 7.97
C PHE A 115 -4.68 -4.55 8.60
N SER A 116 -5.82 -4.07 8.11
CA SER A 116 -7.13 -4.51 8.59
C SER A 116 -7.87 -5.30 7.53
N ILE A 117 -8.60 -6.32 7.97
CA ILE A 117 -9.52 -7.09 7.15
C ILE A 117 -10.94 -6.66 7.48
N GLY A 118 -11.68 -6.23 6.46
CA GLY A 118 -13.05 -5.74 6.57
C GLY A 118 -14.05 -6.87 6.80
N PHE A 119 -15.19 -6.53 7.41
CA PHE A 119 -16.32 -7.45 7.50
C PHE A 119 -16.93 -7.64 6.11
N VAL A 120 -16.98 -8.89 5.63
CA VAL A 120 -17.93 -9.25 4.57
C VAL A 120 -19.31 -9.33 5.21
N ALA A 121 -20.19 -8.38 4.91
CA ALA A 121 -21.60 -8.58 5.16
C ALA A 121 -22.07 -9.66 4.19
N SER A 122 -22.34 -10.86 4.70
CA SER A 122 -23.03 -11.90 3.94
C SER A 122 -24.42 -11.34 3.59
N SER A 123 -24.58 -10.85 2.36
CA SER A 123 -25.89 -10.50 1.79
C SER A 123 -26.63 -11.75 1.36
#